data_AF-A0A3D8J1P8-F1
#
_entry.id   AF-A0A3D8J1P8-F1
#
_cell.length_a   1.000
_cell.length_b   1.000
_cell.length_c   1.000
_cell.angle_alpha   90.00
_cell.angle_beta   90.00
_cell.angle_gamma   90.00
#
_symmetry.space_group_name_H-M   'P 1'
#
loop_
_entity.id
_entity.type
_entity.pdbx_description
1 polymer ?
#
loop_
_entity_poly.entity_id
_entity_poly.type
_entity_poly.pdbx_seq_one_letter_code
_entity_poly.pdbx_strand_id
1 'polypeptide(L)' 'MKEKDLEIQELALEVIDMLGVALHFAGGKDIKKLIDLYLEELEEVPEDTPYNQEQMIALINTLKTKYPKLFV' A
#
# COMPACT_ATOMS: atom_id res chain seq x y z
N MET A 1 22.15 -5.24 -17.53
CA MET A 1 20.94 -5.99 -17.11
C MET A 1 20.88 -6.12 -15.60
N LYS A 2 21.85 -6.73 -14.93
CA LYS A 2 21.85 -6.89 -13.45
C LYS A 2 21.66 -5.58 -12.65
N GLU A 3 22.30 -4.49 -13.05
CA GLU A 3 22.19 -3.20 -12.32
C GLU A 3 20.77 -2.61 -12.40
N LYS A 4 20.16 -2.63 -13.59
CA LYS A 4 18.78 -2.14 -13.77
C LYS A 4 17.75 -2.95 -12.97
N ASP A 5 17.95 -4.27 -12.89
CA ASP A 5 17.05 -5.14 -12.11
C ASP A 5 17.16 -4.85 -10.61
N LEU A 6 18.37 -4.52 -10.13
CA LEU A 6 18.61 -4.10 -8.74
C LEU A 6 17.97 -2.74 -8.44
N GLU A 7 18.14 -1.75 -9.32
CA GLU A 7 17.51 -0.42 -9.18
C GLU A 7 15.97 -0.52 -9.09
N ILE A 8 15.35 -1.40 -9.89
CA ILE A 8 13.90 -1.63 -9.84
C ILE A 8 13.48 -2.26 -8.51
N GLN A 9 14.26 -3.21 -8.00
CA GLN A 9 13.97 -3.84 -6.69
C GLN A 9 14.10 -2.85 -5.55
N GLU A 10 15.13 -2.00 -5.56
CA GLU A 10 15.32 -0.95 -4.57
C GLU A 10 14.15 0.04 -4.59
N LEU A 11 13.74 0.50 -5.79
CA LEU A 11 12.57 1.36 -5.93
C LEU A 11 11.29 0.71 -5.42
N ALA A 12 11.08 -0.58 -5.67
CA ALA A 12 9.92 -1.31 -5.16
C ALA A 12 9.90 -1.35 -3.62
N LEU A 13 11.06 -1.55 -2.99
CA LEU A 13 11.20 -1.50 -1.53
C LEU A 13 10.89 -0.11 -0.99
N GLU A 14 11.43 0.94 -1.62
CA GLU A 14 11.15 2.34 -1.23
C GLU A 14 9.66 2.67 -1.32
N VAL A 15 8.96 2.17 -2.35
CA VAL A 15 7.51 2.37 -2.50
C VAL A 15 6.74 1.66 -1.38
N ILE A 16 7.12 0.45 -1.00
CA ILE A 16 6.50 -0.29 0.11
C ILE A 16 6.75 0.45 1.43
N ASP A 17 7.95 0.99 1.65
CA ASP A 17 8.26 1.77 2.85
C ASP A 17 7.44 3.07 2.91
N MET A 18 7.29 3.77 1.78
CA MET A 18 6.41 4.95 1.69
C MET A 18 4.94 4.61 1.97
N LEU A 19 4.45 3.46 1.50
CA LEU A 19 3.11 2.97 1.83
C LEU A 19 2.99 2.71 3.34
N GLY A 20 4.01 2.08 3.95
CA GLY A 20 4.06 1.87 5.40
C GLY A 20 3.99 3.17 6.19
N VAL A 21 4.71 4.21 5.75
CA VAL A 21 4.65 5.56 6.32
C VAL A 21 3.26 6.17 6.18
N ALA A 22 2.64 6.05 5.00
CA ALA A 22 1.28 6.55 4.77
C ALA A 22 0.27 5.86 5.69
N LEU A 23 0.36 4.54 5.84
CA LEU A 23 -0.50 3.75 6.74
C LEU A 23 -0.28 4.12 8.21
N HIS A 24 0.96 4.38 8.62
CA HIS A 24 1.27 4.89 9.95
C HIS A 24 0.57 6.22 10.22
N PHE A 25 0.70 7.19 9.32
CA PHE A 25 0.04 8.49 9.46
C PHE A 25 -1.48 8.42 9.30
N ALA A 26 -2.01 7.39 8.64
CA ALA A 26 -3.44 7.09 8.59
C ALA A 26 -3.97 6.51 9.91
N GLY A 27 -3.11 6.23 10.89
CA GLY A 27 -3.44 5.69 12.22
C GLY A 27 -3.25 4.18 12.36
N GLY A 28 -2.51 3.52 11.46
CA GLY A 28 -2.30 2.07 11.49
C GLY A 28 -1.46 1.59 12.69
N LYS A 29 -1.89 0.49 13.33
CA LYS A 29 -1.20 -0.11 14.49
C LYS A 29 -0.28 -1.28 14.14
N ASP A 30 -0.61 -2.04 13.10
CA ASP A 30 0.17 -3.18 12.60
C ASP A 30 0.46 -2.96 11.11
N ILE A 31 1.55 -2.25 10.83
CA ILE A 31 1.83 -1.73 9.49
C ILE A 31 2.11 -2.84 8.48
N LYS A 32 2.85 -3.89 8.89
CA LYS A 32 3.14 -5.03 8.00
C LYS A 32 1.85 -5.70 7.54
N LYS A 33 0.97 -6.01 8.50
CA LYS A 33 -0.33 -6.58 8.21
C LYS A 33 -1.19 -5.67 7.33
N LEU A 34 -1.15 -4.36 7.54
CA LEU A 34 -1.90 -3.41 6.72
C LEU A 34 -1.35 -3.30 5.30
N ILE A 35 -0.03 -3.47 5.09
CA ILE A 35 0.56 -3.56 3.74
C ILE A 35 0.06 -4.82 3.05
N ASP A 36 0.07 -5.97 3.73
CA ASP A 36 -0.42 -7.23 3.14
C ASP A 36 -1.89 -7.09 2.72
N LEU A 37 -2.75 -6.58 3.62
CA LEU A 37 -4.16 -6.32 3.33
C LEU A 37 -4.35 -5.27 2.22
N TYR A 38 -3.48 -4.26 2.14
CA TYR A 38 -3.52 -3.29 1.06
C TYR A 38 -3.29 -3.94 -0.30
N LEU A 39 -2.30 -4.84 -0.39
CA LEU A 39 -1.98 -5.55 -1.62
C LEU A 39 -3.13 -6.49 -2.02
N GLU A 40 -3.74 -7.19 -1.07
CA GLU A 40 -4.96 -8.00 -1.31
C GLU A 40 -6.12 -7.14 -1.86
N GLU A 41 -6.37 -5.97 -1.28
CA GLU A 41 -7.43 -5.07 -1.78
C GLU A 41 -7.11 -4.45 -3.15
N LEU A 42 -5.81 -4.30 -3.47
CA LEU A 42 -5.37 -3.81 -4.76
C LEU A 42 -5.62 -4.84 -5.88
N GLU A 43 -5.52 -6.14 -5.60
CA GLU A 43 -5.82 -7.21 -6.57
C GLU A 43 -7.29 -7.18 -7.04
N GLU A 44 -8.19 -6.62 -6.24
CA GLU A 44 -9.61 -6.46 -6.59
C GLU A 44 -9.88 -5.21 -7.46
N VAL A 45 -8.88 -4.34 -7.66
CA VAL A 45 -9.01 -3.15 -8.51
C VAL A 45 -8.88 -3.58 -9.98
N PRO A 46 -9.81 -3.18 -10.88
CA PRO A 46 -9.71 -3.51 -12.30
C PRO A 46 -8.38 -3.02 -12.90
N GLU A 47 -7.69 -3.86 -13.66
CA GLU A 47 -6.34 -3.59 -14.21
C GLU A 47 -6.26 -2.31 -15.06
N ASP A 48 -7.37 -1.96 -15.71
CA ASP A 48 -7.54 -0.76 -16.54
C ASP A 48 -7.77 0.52 -15.73
N THR A 49 -7.86 0.43 -14.40
CA THR A 49 -7.92 1.57 -13.51
C THR A 49 -6.51 2.15 -13.30
N PRO A 50 -6.29 3.44 -13.59
CA PRO A 50 -5.01 4.08 -13.31
C PRO A 50 -4.69 4.04 -11.81
N TYR A 51 -3.57 3.42 -11.45
CA TYR A 51 -3.10 3.40 -10.08
C TYR A 51 -2.31 4.68 -9.77
N ASN A 52 -2.91 5.55 -8.94
CA ASN A 52 -2.37 6.86 -8.58
C ASN A 52 -2.60 7.17 -7.09
N GLN A 53 -2.20 8.37 -6.64
CA GLN A 53 -2.36 8.78 -5.25
C GLN A 53 -3.81 8.73 -4.75
N GLU A 54 -4.78 9.12 -5.57
CA GLU A 54 -6.21 9.10 -5.19
C GLU A 54 -6.68 7.66 -4.94
N GLN A 55 -6.24 6.72 -5.78
CA GLN A 55 -6.53 5.30 -5.61
C GLN A 55 -5.87 4.75 -4.33
N MET A 56 -4.64 5.15 -4.03
CA MET A 56 -3.98 4.78 -2.77
C MET A 56 -4.78 5.27 -1.55
N ILE A 57 -5.24 6.52 -1.57
CA ILE A 57 -6.06 7.08 -0.50
C ILE A 57 -7.39 6.32 -0.38
N ALA A 58 -8.04 6.00 -1.50
CA ALA A 58 -9.29 5.25 -1.51
C ALA A 58 -9.12 3.83 -0.93
N LEU A 59 -8.02 3.14 -1.25
CA LEU A 59 -7.67 1.84 -0.68
C LEU A 59 -7.41 1.94 0.83
N ILE A 60 -6.65 2.94 1.28
CA ILE A 60 -6.43 3.17 2.72
C ILE A 60 -7.75 3.41 3.44
N ASN A 61 -8.66 4.20 2.87
CA ASN A 61 -10.00 4.42 3.45
C ASN A 61 -10.85 3.14 3.48
N THR A 62 -10.71 2.28 2.47
CA THR A 62 -11.34 0.96 2.42
C THR A 62 -10.81 0.08 3.57
N LEU A 63 -9.50 0.07 3.81
CA LEU A 63 -8.90 -0.64 4.93
C LEU A 63 -9.41 -0.11 6.29
N LYS A 64 -9.55 1.21 6.47
CA LYS A 64 -10.13 1.79 7.70
C LYS A 64 -11.56 1.33 7.94
N THR A 65 -12.33 1.15 6.87
CA THR A 65 -13.72 0.71 6.93
C THR A 65 -13.85 -0.79 7.18
N LYS A 66 -13.05 -1.62 6.50
CA LYS A 66 -13.07 -3.08 6.63
C LYS A 66 -12.41 -3.58 7.91
N TYR A 67 -11.33 -2.92 8.34
CA TYR A 67 -10.49 -3.35 9.46
C TYR A 67 -10.33 -2.26 10.52
N PRO A 68 -11.42 -1.68 11.07
CA PRO A 68 -11.34 -0.52 11.97
C PRO A 68 -10.50 -0.78 13.23
N LYS A 69 -10.41 -2.05 13.67
CA LYS A 69 -9.59 -2.45 14.84
C LYS A 69 -8.08 -2.27 14.61
N LEU A 70 -7.63 -2.23 13.36
CA LEU A 70 -6.22 -2.04 13.00
C LEU A 70 -5.82 -0.55 12.94
N PHE A 71 -6.78 0.36 13.09
CA PHE A 71 -6.56 1.80 13.09
C PHE A 71 -6.86 2.40 14.48
N VAL A 72 -6.24 3.55 14.79
CA VAL A 72 -6.52 4.38 15.98
C VAL A 72 -7.49 5.49 15.60
#